data_AF-A0A7C3J0B4-F1
#
_entry.id   AF-A0A7C3J0B4-F1
#
_cell.length_a   1.000
_cell.length_b   1.000
_cell.length_c   1.000
_cell.angle_alpha   90.00
_cell.angle_beta   90.00
_cell.angle_gamma   90.00
#
_symmetry.space_group_name_H-M   'P 1'
#
loop_
_entity.id
_entity.type
_entity.pdbx_description
1 polymer ?
#
loop_
_entity_poly.entity_id
_entity_poly.type
_entity_poly.pdbx_seq_one_letter_code
_entity_poly.pdbx_strand_id
1 'polypeptide(L)'
;MIRAVGRAGPGLALAVVLLAAQGCTSWQGGVAGFLRNRAKDAMECADLGITISDRAQGCFYAAFMSAVPFGYGEVDGTFFGLGGGDFGAMRIHYRHWGLGLIGREEVAWGNSIWDFPEFDPDTPDDRMNCQGVGILGFVTPPYDARPAGRPT
;
A
#
# COMPACT_ATOMS: atom_id res chain seq x y z
N MET A 1 -49.85 31.02 -22.27
CA MET A 1 -49.83 30.06 -21.14
C MET A 1 -48.59 29.18 -21.28
N ILE A 2 -47.41 29.64 -20.83
CA ILE A 2 -46.15 28.87 -20.91
C ILE A 2 -45.36 29.15 -19.63
N ARG A 3 -45.39 28.22 -18.68
CA ARG A 3 -44.44 28.14 -17.56
C ARG A 3 -44.17 26.67 -17.27
N ALA A 4 -43.26 26.10 -18.04
CA ALA A 4 -42.72 24.76 -17.82
C ALA A 4 -41.20 24.76 -18.01
N VAL A 5 -40.51 25.75 -17.44
CA VAL A 5 -39.05 25.78 -17.35
C VAL A 5 -38.72 26.19 -15.92
N GLY A 6 -38.38 25.22 -15.07
CA GLY A 6 -38.04 25.55 -13.68
C GLY A 6 -37.77 24.39 -12.72
N ARG A 7 -37.97 23.11 -13.12
CA ARG A 7 -37.75 21.97 -12.22
C ARG A 7 -36.69 20.95 -12.67
N ALA A 8 -36.14 21.10 -13.87
CA ALA A 8 -35.10 20.18 -14.37
C ALA A 8 -33.68 20.50 -13.85
N GLY A 9 -33.46 21.69 -13.27
CA GLY A 9 -32.13 22.17 -12.88
C GLY A 9 -31.37 21.28 -11.89
N PRO A 10 -31.96 20.89 -10.74
CA PRO A 10 -31.25 20.08 -9.73
C PRO A 10 -31.01 18.65 -10.18
N GLY A 11 -32.01 18.03 -10.83
CA GLY A 11 -31.92 16.64 -11.30
C GLY A 11 -30.88 16.48 -12.42
N LEU A 12 -30.85 17.43 -13.37
CA LEU A 12 -29.85 17.44 -14.43
C LEU A 12 -28.45 17.73 -13.88
N ALA A 13 -28.31 18.67 -12.94
CA ALA A 13 -27.02 18.95 -12.29
C ALA A 13 -26.49 17.73 -11.52
N LEU A 14 -27.34 17.05 -10.76
CA LEU A 14 -26.97 15.81 -10.06
C LEU A 14 -26.58 14.71 -11.04
N ALA A 15 -27.32 14.53 -12.14
CA ALA A 15 -26.99 13.56 -13.18
C ALA A 15 -25.62 13.86 -13.84
N VAL A 16 -25.33 15.14 -14.13
CA VAL A 16 -24.03 15.57 -14.68
C VAL A 16 -22.90 15.34 -13.67
N VAL A 17 -23.10 15.63 -12.39
CA VAL A 17 -22.10 15.37 -11.33
C VAL A 17 -21.84 13.88 -11.19
N LEU A 18 -22.88 13.04 -11.19
CA LEU A 18 -22.75 11.59 -11.11
C LEU A 18 -22.07 10.99 -12.35
N LEU A 19 -22.33 11.53 -13.54
CA LEU A 19 -21.68 11.12 -14.79
C LEU A 19 -20.21 11.59 -14.86
N ALA A 20 -19.93 12.83 -14.42
CA ALA A 20 -18.56 13.36 -14.37
C ALA A 20 -17.70 12.64 -13.32
N ALA A 21 -18.29 12.19 -12.21
CA ALA A 21 -17.62 11.34 -11.22
C ALA A 21 -17.24 9.96 -11.78
N GLN A 22 -17.82 9.53 -12.91
CA GLN A 22 -17.44 8.26 -13.56
C GLN A 22 -16.16 8.35 -14.40
N GLY A 23 -15.63 9.56 -14.64
CA GLY A 23 -14.41 9.74 -15.43
C GLY A 23 -13.23 8.91 -14.90
N CYS A 24 -13.07 8.82 -13.58
CA CYS A 24 -12.01 8.01 -12.96
C CYS A 24 -12.38 6.53 -12.81
N THR A 25 -13.67 6.18 -12.74
CA THR A 25 -14.11 4.78 -12.56
C THR A 25 -14.08 4.00 -13.88
N SER A 26 -14.29 4.65 -15.03
CA SER A 26 -14.26 4.01 -16.35
C SER A 26 -12.91 3.36 -16.67
N TRP A 27 -11.80 4.01 -16.34
CA TRP A 27 -10.45 3.46 -16.52
C TRP A 27 -10.18 2.27 -15.58
N GLN A 28 -10.90 2.16 -14.48
CA GLN A 28 -10.72 1.10 -13.48
C GLN A 28 -11.65 -0.09 -13.67
N GLY A 29 -12.49 -0.12 -14.72
CA GLY A 29 -13.49 -1.17 -14.93
C GLY A 29 -14.90 -0.81 -14.41
N GLY A 30 -15.23 0.48 -14.39
CA GLY A 30 -16.53 1.01 -13.96
C GLY A 30 -16.71 1.01 -12.43
N VAL A 31 -17.97 1.01 -11.99
CA VAL A 31 -18.32 1.05 -10.55
C VAL A 31 -17.75 -0.15 -9.80
N ALA A 32 -17.78 -1.35 -10.40
CA ALA A 32 -17.22 -2.56 -9.79
C ALA A 32 -15.70 -2.44 -9.58
N GLY A 33 -15.00 -1.92 -10.59
CA GLY A 33 -13.57 -1.62 -10.51
C GLY A 33 -13.22 -0.61 -9.42
N PHE A 34 -13.98 0.48 -9.35
CA PHE A 34 -13.84 1.48 -8.30
C PHE A 34 -14.02 0.89 -6.89
N LEU A 35 -15.10 0.12 -6.67
CA LEU A 35 -15.36 -0.50 -5.38
C LEU A 35 -14.27 -1.52 -5.00
N ARG A 36 -13.76 -2.28 -5.98
CA ARG A 36 -12.62 -3.19 -5.78
C ARG A 36 -11.37 -2.43 -5.33
N ASN A 37 -11.05 -1.30 -5.96
CA ASN A 37 -9.90 -0.48 -5.57
C ASN A 37 -10.10 0.16 -4.19
N ARG A 38 -11.31 0.63 -3.85
CA ARG A 38 -11.60 1.13 -2.50
C ARG A 38 -11.48 0.05 -1.42
N ALA A 39 -11.90 -1.17 -1.74
CA ALA A 39 -11.67 -2.31 -0.85
C ALA A 39 -10.18 -2.58 -0.67
N LYS A 40 -9.38 -2.53 -1.75
CA LYS A 40 -7.93 -2.66 -1.69
C LYS A 40 -7.28 -1.55 -0.84
N ASP A 41 -7.62 -0.28 -1.08
CA ASP A 41 -7.13 0.85 -0.29
C ASP A 41 -7.46 0.67 1.21
N ALA A 42 -8.65 0.16 1.52
CA ALA A 42 -9.05 -0.10 2.91
C ALA A 42 -8.23 -1.24 3.55
N MET A 43 -7.83 -2.25 2.77
CA MET A 43 -6.95 -3.33 3.23
C MET A 43 -5.50 -2.85 3.41
N GLU A 44 -5.06 -1.83 2.68
CA GLU A 44 -3.73 -1.21 2.82
C GLU A 44 -3.62 -0.28 4.05
N CYS A 45 -4.73 0.06 4.71
CA CYS A 45 -4.73 0.93 5.89
C CYS A 45 -4.18 0.25 7.15
N ALA A 46 -4.24 -1.08 7.24
CA ALA A 46 -3.85 -1.80 8.44
C ALA A 46 -3.39 -3.22 8.10
N ASP A 47 -2.23 -3.57 8.63
CA ASP A 47 -1.72 -4.94 8.61
C ASP A 47 -1.98 -5.59 9.98
N LEU A 48 -2.71 -6.70 10.00
CA LEU A 48 -2.95 -7.51 11.19
C LEU A 48 -2.77 -8.99 10.85
N GLY A 49 -1.82 -9.63 11.52
CA GLY A 49 -1.55 -11.04 11.32
C GLY A 49 -0.46 -11.58 12.23
N ILE A 50 -0.11 -12.83 11.98
CA ILE A 50 0.96 -13.54 12.68
C ILE A 50 1.99 -13.95 11.63
N THR A 51 3.25 -13.63 11.88
CA THR A 51 4.35 -14.13 11.05
C THR A 51 4.99 -15.34 11.71
N ILE A 52 5.13 -16.43 10.95
CA ILE A 52 5.85 -17.62 11.35
C ILE A 52 7.18 -17.65 10.60
N SER A 53 8.27 -17.80 11.35
CA SER A 53 9.61 -17.94 10.78
C SER A 53 10.28 -19.22 11.29
N ASP A 54 11.14 -19.79 10.46
CA ASP A 54 12.06 -20.87 10.79
C ASP A 54 13.37 -20.37 11.46
N ARG A 55 13.63 -19.06 11.38
CA ARG A 55 14.81 -18.41 11.97
C ARG A 55 14.42 -17.54 13.17
N ALA A 56 15.29 -17.54 14.19
CA ALA A 56 15.15 -16.61 15.30
C ALA A 56 15.47 -15.19 14.82
N GLN A 57 14.54 -14.26 15.05
CA GLN A 57 14.64 -12.88 14.56
C GLN A 57 14.21 -11.90 15.65
N GLY A 58 14.68 -10.66 15.55
CA GLY A 58 14.41 -9.60 16.51
C GLY A 58 13.78 -8.41 15.82
N CYS A 59 12.64 -7.95 16.35
CA CYS A 59 11.99 -6.74 15.88
C CYS A 59 11.53 -5.87 17.04
N PHE A 60 12.16 -4.70 17.14
CA PHE A 60 11.68 -3.57 17.91
C PHE A 60 11.81 -2.35 17.02
N TYR A 61 10.78 -2.10 16.24
CA TYR A 61 10.74 -1.00 15.29
C TYR A 61 9.40 -0.29 15.40
N ALA A 62 9.44 1.03 15.52
CA ALA A 62 8.26 1.87 15.49
C ALA A 62 8.52 3.03 14.52
N ALA A 63 7.59 3.24 13.59
CA ALA A 63 7.65 4.35 12.65
C ALA A 63 6.31 5.07 12.64
N PHE A 64 6.29 6.31 13.15
CA PHE A 64 5.08 7.13 13.12
C PHE A 64 4.92 7.75 11.73
N MET A 65 4.14 7.09 10.86
CA MET A 65 3.95 7.48 9.44
C MET A 65 5.28 7.66 8.68
N SER A 66 6.25 6.78 8.94
CA SER A 66 7.62 6.86 8.39
C SER A 66 8.38 8.17 8.70
N ALA A 67 7.82 9.08 9.52
CA ALA A 67 8.43 10.39 9.80
C ALA A 67 9.41 10.37 10.98
N VAL A 68 9.18 9.47 11.94
CA VAL A 68 10.05 9.26 13.10
C VAL A 68 10.30 7.76 13.28
N PRO A 69 11.19 7.15 12.47
CA PRO A 69 11.52 5.74 12.58
C PRO A 69 12.47 5.53 13.75
N PHE A 70 12.20 4.57 14.64
CA PHE A 70 13.09 4.27 15.76
C PHE A 70 13.20 2.77 16.00
N GLY A 71 14.44 2.30 16.13
CA GLY A 71 14.77 0.91 16.45
C GLY A 71 15.28 0.12 15.26
N TYR A 72 15.15 -1.20 15.34
CA TYR A 72 15.60 -2.17 14.34
C TYR A 72 14.59 -3.31 14.24
N GLY A 73 14.32 -3.77 13.03
CA GLY A 73 13.51 -4.94 12.80
C GLY A 73 13.99 -5.74 11.62
N GLU A 74 14.10 -7.05 11.82
CA GLU A 74 14.24 -8.01 10.75
C GLU A 74 13.15 -9.06 10.94
N VAL A 75 12.30 -9.21 9.94
CA VAL A 75 11.20 -10.19 9.93
C VAL A 75 11.15 -10.84 8.57
N ASP A 76 11.34 -12.14 8.55
CA ASP A 76 11.37 -12.96 7.35
C ASP A 76 10.59 -14.26 7.65
N GLY A 77 9.50 -14.49 6.93
CA GLY A 77 8.70 -15.70 7.16
C GLY A 77 7.46 -15.78 6.28
N THR A 78 6.48 -16.53 6.79
CA THR A 78 5.13 -16.58 6.23
C THR A 78 4.20 -15.82 7.15
N PHE A 79 3.62 -14.74 6.62
CA PHE A 79 2.59 -13.94 7.26
C PHE A 79 1.22 -14.55 7.03
N PHE A 80 0.42 -14.68 8.09
CA PHE A 80 -0.96 -15.11 8.04
C PHE A 80 -1.87 -13.99 8.57
N GLY A 81 -2.67 -13.38 7.71
CA GLY A 81 -3.59 -12.31 8.12
C GLY A 81 -3.95 -11.35 7.00
N LEU A 82 -4.33 -10.14 7.38
CA LEU A 82 -4.53 -9.00 6.49
C LEU A 82 -3.21 -8.22 6.43
N GLY A 83 -2.60 -8.06 5.26
CA GLY A 83 -1.34 -7.33 5.13
C GLY A 83 -0.97 -7.02 3.68
N GLY A 84 -0.25 -5.91 3.44
CA GLY A 84 0.25 -5.59 2.10
C GLY A 84 -0.85 -5.39 1.05
N GLY A 85 -2.06 -5.01 1.49
CA GLY A 85 -3.25 -4.88 0.62
C GLY A 85 -3.91 -6.20 0.23
N ASP A 86 -3.62 -7.29 0.95
CA ASP A 86 -4.13 -8.63 0.69
C ASP A 86 -4.50 -9.38 1.99
N PHE A 87 -5.19 -10.50 1.87
CA PHE A 87 -5.59 -11.36 2.98
C PHE A 87 -5.23 -12.83 2.69
N GLY A 88 -4.49 -13.46 3.60
CA GLY A 88 -4.16 -14.88 3.49
C GLY A 88 -2.79 -15.23 4.06
N ALA A 89 -2.20 -16.29 3.51
CA ALA A 89 -0.83 -16.70 3.79
C ALA A 89 0.09 -16.12 2.71
N MET A 90 1.06 -15.31 3.11
CA MET A 90 1.93 -14.55 2.22
C MET A 90 3.37 -14.65 2.66
N ARG A 91 4.30 -14.71 1.72
CA ARG A 91 5.72 -14.52 2.01
C ARG A 91 5.92 -13.06 2.41
N ILE A 92 6.60 -12.83 3.53
CA ILE A 92 6.94 -11.49 4.00
C ILE A 92 8.43 -11.37 4.27
N HIS A 93 9.00 -10.24 3.86
CA HIS A 93 10.34 -9.81 4.25
C HIS A 93 10.30 -8.35 4.65
N TYR A 94 10.86 -8.07 5.82
CA TYR A 94 10.94 -6.77 6.42
C TYR A 94 12.34 -6.60 7.00
N ARG A 95 13.00 -5.53 6.59
CA ARG A 95 14.26 -5.09 7.19
C ARG A 95 14.24 -3.59 7.37
N HIS A 96 14.34 -3.17 8.63
CA HIS A 96 14.13 -1.79 9.03
C HIS A 96 15.17 -1.35 10.05
N TRP A 97 15.58 -0.09 9.93
CA TRP A 97 16.31 0.58 11.00
C TRP A 97 15.97 2.07 11.01
N GLY A 98 16.00 2.67 12.20
CA GLY A 98 15.70 4.08 12.36
C GLY A 98 16.30 4.70 13.62
N LEU A 99 16.72 5.95 13.51
CA LEU A 99 17.34 6.76 14.56
C LEU A 99 16.61 8.11 14.76
N GLY A 100 15.30 8.11 14.56
CA GLY A 100 14.39 9.26 14.72
C GLY A 100 14.36 10.18 13.50
N LEU A 101 15.51 10.68 13.03
CA LEU A 101 15.58 11.62 11.90
C LEU A 101 15.90 10.96 10.56
N ILE A 102 16.50 9.77 10.60
CA ILE A 102 16.91 8.99 9.44
C ILE A 102 16.67 7.52 9.73
N GLY A 103 16.37 6.78 8.68
CA GLY A 103 16.28 5.34 8.68
C GLY A 103 16.08 4.80 7.27
N ARG A 104 15.95 3.49 7.19
CA ARG A 104 15.65 2.77 5.95
C ARG A 104 14.62 1.70 6.25
N GLU A 105 13.70 1.51 5.31
CA GLU A 105 12.75 0.42 5.32
C GLU A 105 12.86 -0.36 4.02
N GLU A 106 12.99 -1.67 4.13
CA GLU A 106 12.97 -2.64 3.04
C GLU A 106 11.79 -3.58 3.29
N VAL A 107 10.89 -3.68 2.31
CA VAL A 107 9.63 -4.43 2.40
C VAL A 107 9.43 -5.25 1.14
N ALA A 108 9.13 -6.53 1.29
CA ALA A 108 8.67 -7.36 0.18
C ALA A 108 7.53 -8.29 0.62
N TRP A 109 6.57 -8.44 -0.28
CA TRP A 109 5.44 -9.35 -0.18
C TRP A 109 5.46 -10.30 -1.38
N GLY A 110 5.15 -11.57 -1.16
CA GLY A 110 5.15 -12.59 -2.21
C GLY A 110 4.10 -13.67 -1.96
N ASN A 111 3.78 -14.45 -2.99
CA ASN A 111 2.84 -15.56 -2.95
C ASN A 111 1.46 -15.18 -2.37
N SER A 112 0.93 -14.03 -2.76
CA SER A 112 -0.36 -13.52 -2.28
C SER A 112 -1.50 -13.81 -3.28
N ILE A 113 -2.76 -13.57 -2.88
CA ILE A 113 -3.93 -13.84 -3.73
C ILE A 113 -3.99 -12.90 -4.95
N TRP A 114 -3.29 -11.77 -4.89
CA TRP A 114 -3.13 -10.83 -6.00
C TRP A 114 -1.94 -11.16 -6.92
N ASP A 115 -1.41 -12.39 -6.87
CA ASP A 115 -0.31 -12.88 -7.71
C ASP A 115 1.00 -12.09 -7.53
N PHE A 116 1.37 -11.70 -6.29
CA PHE A 116 2.75 -11.26 -6.05
C PHE A 116 3.70 -12.43 -6.30
N PRO A 117 4.62 -12.35 -7.28
CA PRO A 117 5.50 -13.46 -7.58
C PRO A 117 6.52 -13.66 -6.46
N GLU A 118 6.95 -14.91 -6.24
CA GLU A 118 7.89 -15.30 -5.18
C GLU A 118 9.24 -14.58 -5.29
N PHE A 119 9.68 -13.93 -4.21
CA PHE A 119 10.94 -13.18 -4.17
C PHE A 119 11.99 -13.87 -3.28
N ASP A 120 13.27 -13.61 -3.59
CA ASP A 120 14.41 -14.04 -2.78
C ASP A 120 14.98 -12.81 -2.04
N PRO A 121 14.92 -12.76 -0.71
CA PRO A 121 15.40 -11.61 0.07
C PRO A 121 16.93 -11.41 -0.02
N ASP A 122 17.69 -12.45 -0.34
CA ASP A 122 19.15 -12.38 -0.45
C ASP A 122 19.60 -11.91 -1.85
N THR A 123 18.67 -11.81 -2.80
CA THR A 123 18.93 -11.37 -4.18
C THR A 123 18.34 -9.97 -4.38
N PRO A 124 19.09 -9.01 -4.96
CA PRO A 124 18.54 -7.69 -5.30
C PRO A 124 17.35 -7.83 -6.26
N ASP A 125 16.15 -7.63 -5.72
CA ASP A 125 14.89 -7.88 -6.41
C ASP A 125 14.16 -6.57 -6.71
N ASP A 126 13.60 -6.44 -7.92
CA ASP A 126 12.80 -5.28 -8.33
C ASP A 126 11.44 -5.17 -7.61
N ARG A 127 11.05 -6.23 -6.92
CA ARG A 127 9.84 -6.33 -6.11
C ARG A 127 10.02 -5.84 -4.67
N MET A 128 11.27 -5.61 -4.24
CA MET A 128 11.56 -5.07 -2.92
C MET A 128 11.37 -3.56 -2.90
N ASN A 129 10.47 -3.10 -2.03
CA ASN A 129 10.26 -1.69 -1.77
C ASN A 129 11.30 -1.21 -0.76
N CYS A 130 12.22 -0.37 -1.24
CA CYS A 130 13.23 0.28 -0.43
C CYS A 130 12.89 1.77 -0.30
N GLN A 131 12.68 2.26 0.92
CA GLN A 131 12.42 3.68 1.16
C GLN A 131 13.27 4.26 2.28
N GLY A 132 13.62 5.53 2.09
CA GLY A 132 14.20 6.36 3.13
C GLY A 132 13.11 6.82 4.08
N VAL A 133 13.33 6.67 5.38
CA VAL A 133 12.40 7.11 6.40
C VAL A 133 13.05 8.11 7.35
N GLY A 134 12.22 8.86 8.07
CA GLY A 134 12.64 10.03 8.82
C GLY A 134 12.63 11.30 7.97
N ILE A 135 12.66 12.46 8.62
CA ILE A 135 12.70 13.77 7.95
C ILE A 135 13.84 13.84 6.93
N LEU A 136 15.01 13.27 7.27
CA LEU A 136 16.15 13.20 6.35
C LEU A 136 15.94 12.15 5.25
N GLY A 137 15.30 11.03 5.58
CA GLY A 137 14.96 9.99 4.61
C GLY A 137 14.05 10.49 3.47
N PHE A 138 13.08 11.36 3.78
CA PHE A 138 12.18 11.95 2.78
C PHE A 138 12.85 12.91 1.80
N VAL A 139 13.93 13.58 2.21
CA VAL A 139 14.65 14.55 1.37
C VAL A 139 15.86 13.92 0.65
N THR A 140 16.28 12.73 1.07
CA THR A 140 17.24 11.92 0.33
C THR A 140 16.53 11.21 -0.83
N PRO A 141 17.17 11.09 -2.01
CA PRO A 141 16.61 10.32 -3.11
C PRO A 141 16.29 8.89 -2.66
N PRO A 142 15.30 8.21 -3.28
CA PRO A 142 14.97 6.83 -2.94
C PRO A 142 16.26 6.01 -2.95
N TYR A 143 16.57 5.41 -1.79
CA TYR A 143 17.60 4.41 -1.66
C TYR A 143 17.18 3.31 -2.63
N ASP A 144 17.87 3.20 -3.77
CA ASP A 144 17.64 2.24 -4.86
C ASP A 144 16.64 2.62 -5.97
N ALA A 145 16.28 3.91 -6.10
CA ALA A 145 15.55 4.47 -7.27
C ALA A 145 14.13 3.90 -7.54
N ARG A 146 13.49 3.25 -6.57
CA ARG A 146 12.20 2.57 -6.77
C ARG A 146 11.14 3.10 -5.80
N PRO A 147 9.99 3.60 -6.28
CA PRO A 147 8.88 4.00 -5.41
C PRO A 147 8.17 2.78 -4.84
N ALA A 148 7.73 2.93 -3.59
CA ALA A 148 6.90 1.97 -2.88
C ALA A 148 5.66 1.54 -3.66
N GLY A 149 5.40 0.23 -3.68
CA GLY A 149 4.10 -0.33 -4.06
C GLY A 149 3.79 -0.30 -5.54
N ARG A 150 4.78 -0.48 -6.44
CA ARG A 150 4.45 -0.78 -7.83
C ARG A 150 3.74 -2.14 -7.87
N PRO A 151 2.46 -2.22 -8.24
CA PRO A 151 1.86 -3.52 -8.53
C PRO A 151 2.61 -4.05 -9.75
N THR A 152 3.22 -5.23 -9.63
CA THR A 152 3.63 -6.02 -10.79
C THR A 152 2.39 -6.49 -11.55
#